data_AF-A0A5B7J619-F1
#
_entry.id   AF-A0A5B7J619-F1
#
_cell.length_a   1.000
_cell.length_b   1.000
_cell.length_c   1.000
_cell.angle_alpha   90.00
_cell.angle_beta   90.00
_cell.angle_gamma   90.00
#
_symmetry.space_group_name_H-M   'P 1'
#
loop_
_entity.id
_entity.type
_entity.pdbx_description
1 polymer ?
#
loop_
_entity_poly.entity_id
_entity_poly.type
_entity_poly.pdbx_seq_one_letter_code
_entity_poly.pdbx_strand_id
1 'polypeptide(L)'
;MTIATLTGHCCLAYGNSYSAVMDNGPASQASIARTIQAAGEEVADPLEVSTIRREDYEFHVGKSEYEDVLQSNNKPSTQTPRGHQSPSAFLVLASGLDKVGDYFYSYPGIDIGFNKIFLRHFHAVWSKYYVIMLY
;
A
#
# COMPACT_ATOMS: atom_id res chain seq x y z
N MET A 1 -7.29 7.08 1.22
CA MET A 1 -6.69 7.02 -0.13
C MET A 1 -5.46 7.92 -0.19
N THR A 2 -4.36 7.42 -0.76
CA THR A 2 -3.07 8.13 -0.90
C THR A 2 -2.64 8.11 -2.37
N ILE A 3 -2.27 9.24 -2.94
CA ILE A 3 -1.80 9.29 -4.34
C ILE A 3 -0.42 9.96 -4.31
N ALA A 4 0.59 9.33 -4.92
CA ALA A 4 1.96 9.81 -4.82
C ALA A 4 2.84 9.37 -6.00
N THR A 5 3.72 10.25 -6.47
CA THR A 5 4.84 9.87 -7.35
C THR A 5 5.98 9.33 -6.48
N LEU A 6 5.89 8.05 -6.07
CA LEU A 6 6.71 7.54 -4.95
C LEU A 6 8.01 6.85 -5.38
N THR A 7 8.00 6.08 -6.47
CA THR A 7 9.13 5.18 -6.77
C THR A 7 9.39 5.09 -8.27
N GLY A 8 10.66 5.22 -8.67
CA GLY A 8 11.07 4.92 -10.05
C GLY A 8 10.94 3.42 -10.39
N HIS A 9 10.86 2.54 -9.40
CA HIS A 9 10.58 1.12 -9.64
C HIS A 9 9.18 0.90 -10.25
N CYS A 10 8.20 1.77 -10.00
CA CYS A 10 6.89 1.65 -10.65
C CYS A 10 7.05 1.73 -12.18
N CYS A 11 7.79 2.73 -12.65
CA CYS A 11 8.09 2.92 -14.06
C CYS A 11 8.88 1.74 -14.65
N LEU A 12 9.78 1.11 -13.87
CA LEU A 12 10.50 -0.10 -14.31
C LEU A 12 9.58 -1.33 -14.43
N ALA A 13 8.53 -1.41 -13.62
CA ALA A 13 7.61 -2.55 -13.58
C ALA A 13 6.52 -2.45 -14.66
N TYR A 14 5.97 -1.25 -14.85
CA TYR A 14 4.79 -1.04 -15.69
C TYR A 14 5.01 -0.05 -16.84
N GLY A 15 6.19 0.56 -16.95
CA GLY A 15 6.45 1.63 -17.90
C GLY A 15 5.99 3.01 -17.38
N ASN A 16 6.27 4.05 -18.16
CA ASN A 16 6.06 5.45 -17.72
C ASN A 16 4.61 5.96 -17.86
N SER A 17 3.72 5.13 -18.39
CA SER A 17 2.36 5.55 -18.78
C SER A 17 1.26 4.94 -17.92
N TYR A 18 1.59 4.07 -16.98
CA TYR A 18 0.62 3.33 -16.19
C TYR A 18 0.86 3.51 -14.70
N SER A 19 -0.24 3.76 -13.98
CA SER A 19 -0.19 3.85 -12.52
C SER A 19 -0.37 2.49 -11.87
N ALA A 20 0.41 2.21 -10.83
CA ALA A 20 0.16 1.04 -9.97
C ALA A 20 -0.84 1.37 -8.86
N VAL A 21 -1.78 0.49 -8.54
CA VAL A 21 -2.72 0.57 -7.41
C VAL A 21 -2.52 -0.62 -6.47
N MET A 22 -2.50 -0.36 -5.16
CA MET A 22 -2.29 -1.37 -4.13
C MET A 22 -3.27 -1.21 -2.98
N ASP A 23 -3.83 -2.33 -2.52
CA ASP A 23 -4.70 -2.41 -1.35
C ASP A 23 -3.92 -2.79 -0.08
N ASN A 24 -4.30 -2.18 1.05
CA ASN A 24 -4.02 -2.75 2.37
C ASN A 24 -5.09 -3.80 2.76
N GLY A 25 -4.95 -4.45 3.92
CA GLY A 25 -5.86 -5.53 4.35
C GLY A 25 -7.37 -5.18 4.22
N PRO A 26 -7.84 -4.08 4.84
CA PRO A 26 -9.23 -3.64 4.72
C PRO A 26 -9.66 -3.28 3.29
N ALA A 27 -8.80 -2.65 2.50
CA ALA A 27 -9.12 -2.29 1.11
C ALA A 27 -9.21 -3.51 0.20
N SER A 28 -8.38 -4.52 0.44
CA SER A 28 -8.39 -5.80 -0.29
C SER A 28 -9.70 -6.54 -0.08
N GLN A 29 -10.19 -6.58 1.16
CA GLN A 29 -11.48 -7.21 1.50
C GLN A 29 -12.68 -6.54 0.84
N ALA A 30 -12.56 -5.25 0.54
CA ALA A 30 -13.57 -4.49 -0.19
C ALA A 30 -13.27 -4.38 -1.70
N SER A 31 -12.22 -5.05 -2.19
CA SER A 31 -11.82 -5.08 -3.61
C SER A 31 -11.65 -3.69 -4.21
N ILE A 32 -11.04 -2.77 -3.46
CA ILE A 32 -10.99 -1.36 -3.86
C ILE A 32 -10.03 -1.14 -5.03
N ALA A 33 -8.86 -1.78 -5.01
CA ALA A 33 -7.92 -1.72 -6.13
C ALA A 33 -8.57 -2.17 -7.45
N ARG A 34 -9.34 -3.26 -7.40
CA ARG A 34 -10.07 -3.78 -8.57
C ARG A 34 -11.21 -2.86 -9.02
N THR A 35 -11.91 -2.25 -8.06
CA THR A 35 -12.96 -1.27 -8.37
C THR A 35 -12.37 -0.05 -9.09
N ILE A 36 -11.22 0.44 -8.64
CA ILE A 36 -10.53 1.57 -9.27
C ILE A 36 -9.97 1.19 -10.63
N GLN A 37 -9.38 0.00 -10.77
CA GLN A 37 -8.90 -0.50 -12.05
C GLN A 37 -10.03 -0.54 -13.09
N ALA A 38 -11.18 -1.12 -12.74
CA ALA A 38 -12.34 -1.16 -13.63
C ALA A 38 -12.84 0.25 -13.99
N ALA A 39 -12.87 1.18 -13.02
CA ALA A 39 -13.24 2.57 -13.31
C ALA A 39 -12.25 3.29 -14.23
N GLY A 40 -10.94 2.96 -14.13
CA GLY A 40 -9.90 3.49 -15.02
C GLY A 40 -10.05 3.00 -16.46
N GLU A 41 -10.42 1.72 -16.64
CA GLU A 41 -10.70 1.14 -17.96
C GLU A 41 -11.84 1.88 -18.68
N GLU A 42 -12.90 2.27 -17.96
CA GLU A 42 -14.03 3.01 -18.52
C GLU A 42 -13.68 4.42 -19.00
N VAL A 43 -12.62 5.03 -18.46
CA VAL A 43 -12.18 6.40 -18.82
C VAL A 43 -10.88 6.43 -19.63
N ALA A 44 -10.43 5.26 -20.12
CA ALA A 44 -9.18 5.10 -20.86
C ALA A 44 -7.93 5.55 -20.08
N ASP A 45 -7.94 5.42 -18.75
CA ASP A 45 -6.80 5.61 -17.84
C ASP A 45 -6.57 4.32 -17.02
N PRO A 46 -6.03 3.26 -17.65
CA PRO A 46 -5.89 1.95 -17.02
C PRO A 46 -4.81 1.94 -15.93
N LEU A 47 -5.03 1.10 -14.90
CA LEU A 47 -4.14 0.96 -13.75
C LEU A 47 -3.73 -0.50 -13.53
N GLU A 48 -2.52 -0.69 -13.01
CA GLU A 48 -1.96 -2.00 -12.70
C GLU A 48 -2.13 -2.33 -11.21
N VAL A 49 -2.79 -3.45 -10.91
CA VAL A 49 -2.97 -3.88 -9.51
C VAL A 49 -1.73 -4.62 -9.03
N SER A 50 -1.09 -4.07 -8.00
CA SER A 50 0.01 -4.72 -7.28
C SER A 50 -0.44 -5.17 -5.89
N THR A 51 0.29 -6.10 -5.29
CA THR A 51 -0.06 -6.67 -3.98
C THR A 51 1.06 -6.44 -2.99
N ILE A 52 0.73 -5.84 -1.85
CA ILE A 52 1.64 -5.75 -0.69
C ILE A 52 1.69 -7.11 0.00
N ARG A 53 2.88 -7.59 0.35
CA ARG A 53 3.11 -8.90 0.96
C ARG A 53 3.88 -8.79 2.27
N ARG A 54 3.96 -9.89 3.01
CA ARG A 54 4.61 -9.95 4.33
C ARG A 54 6.05 -9.43 4.28
N GLU A 55 6.81 -9.82 3.27
CA GLU A 55 8.20 -9.40 3.09
C GLU A 55 8.36 -7.87 2.92
N ASP A 56 7.32 -7.19 2.40
CA ASP A 56 7.31 -5.73 2.28
C ASP A 56 7.22 -5.08 3.68
N TYR A 57 6.43 -5.65 4.60
CA TYR A 57 6.35 -5.16 5.98
C TYR A 57 7.61 -5.49 6.77
N GLU A 58 8.10 -6.74 6.70
CA GLU A 58 9.32 -7.19 7.38
C GLU A 58 10.54 -6.32 7.03
N PHE A 59 10.60 -5.83 5.79
CA PHE A 59 11.65 -4.93 5.34
C PHE A 59 11.68 -3.60 6.14
N HIS A 60 10.53 -3.02 6.46
CA HIS A 60 10.42 -1.70 7.11
C HIS A 60 10.31 -1.75 8.63
N VAL A 61 10.31 -2.94 9.26
CA VAL A 61 10.48 -3.04 10.72
C VAL A 61 11.82 -2.42 11.11
N GLY A 62 11.85 -1.62 12.18
CA GLY A 62 13.06 -0.98 12.70
C GLY A 62 14.23 -1.95 12.87
N LYS A 63 15.43 -1.54 12.48
CA LYS A 63 16.64 -2.39 12.50
C LYS A 63 17.53 -2.13 13.72
N SER A 64 17.20 -1.11 14.50
CA SER A 64 17.93 -0.69 15.69
C SER A 64 16.97 -0.10 16.73
N GLU A 65 17.48 0.17 17.94
CA GLU A 65 16.72 0.84 19.01
C GLU A 65 16.42 2.32 18.72
N TYR A 66 17.01 2.90 17.67
CA TYR A 66 16.88 4.32 17.32
C TYR A 66 15.75 4.63 16.34
N GLU A 67 15.09 3.59 15.79
CA GLU A 67 14.08 3.74 14.76
C GLU A 67 12.95 2.73 14.94
N ASP A 68 11.70 3.20 14.89
CA ASP A 68 10.53 2.31 14.92
C ASP A 68 10.32 1.61 13.57
N VAL A 69 10.63 2.32 12.48
CA VAL A 69 10.45 1.88 11.11
C VAL A 69 11.63 2.33 10.24
N LEU A 70 12.11 1.43 9.37
CA LEU A 70 13.08 1.75 8.33
C LEU A 70 12.33 2.25 7.10
N GLN A 71 12.72 3.38 6.52
CA GLN A 71 12.04 3.95 5.34
C GLN A 71 12.37 3.25 4.02
N SER A 72 13.64 2.94 3.79
CA SER A 72 14.12 2.38 2.52
C SER A 72 15.51 1.75 2.68
N ASN A 73 15.95 1.02 1.66
CA ASN A 73 17.36 0.64 1.54
C ASN A 73 18.14 1.74 0.81
N ASN A 74 19.45 1.54 0.68
CA ASN A 74 20.37 2.42 -0.03
C ASN A 74 20.68 1.97 -1.48
N LYS A 75 19.88 1.04 -2.03
CA LYS A 75 20.06 0.53 -3.40
C LYS A 75 19.23 1.35 -4.38
N PRO A 76 19.69 1.50 -5.63
CA PRO A 76 18.88 2.11 -6.68
C PRO A 76 17.60 1.29 -6.93
N SER A 77 16.57 1.93 -7.49
CA SER A 77 15.30 1.26 -7.83
C SER A 77 15.48 -0.01 -8.68
N THR A 78 16.50 -0.03 -9.54
CA THR A 78 16.86 -1.18 -10.39
C THR A 78 17.38 -2.40 -9.63
N GLN A 79 17.80 -2.24 -8.37
CA GLN A 79 18.34 -3.30 -7.52
C GLN A 79 17.54 -3.50 -6.22
N THR A 80 16.34 -2.94 -6.16
CA THR A 80 15.43 -3.09 -5.02
C THR A 80 14.30 -4.02 -5.43
N PRO A 81 14.31 -5.30 -5.02
CA PRO A 81 13.17 -6.18 -5.22
C PRO A 81 11.92 -5.57 -4.61
N ARG A 82 10.80 -5.68 -5.33
CA ARG A 82 9.49 -5.17 -4.88
C ARG A 82 9.51 -3.67 -4.59
N GLY A 83 10.32 -2.89 -5.32
CA GLY A 83 10.64 -1.51 -4.95
C GLY A 83 9.50 -0.50 -5.03
N HIS A 84 8.35 -0.86 -5.62
CA HIS A 84 7.14 -0.02 -5.59
C HIS A 84 6.09 -0.55 -4.60
N GLN A 85 6.07 -1.85 -4.31
CA GLN A 85 5.22 -2.42 -3.27
C GLN A 85 5.74 -2.13 -1.87
N SER A 86 7.05 -2.24 -1.69
CA SER A 86 7.75 -2.07 -0.42
C SER A 86 7.39 -0.72 0.23
N PRO A 87 7.49 0.46 -0.43
CA PRO A 87 7.14 1.74 0.20
C PRO A 87 5.67 1.87 0.59
N SER A 88 4.78 1.06 0.03
CA SER A 88 3.38 1.00 0.50
C SER A 88 3.26 0.42 1.89
N ALA A 89 4.06 -0.60 2.21
CA ALA A 89 4.15 -1.16 3.56
C ALA A 89 4.74 -0.14 4.56
N PHE A 90 5.76 0.63 4.15
CA PHE A 90 6.27 1.74 4.96
C PHE A 90 5.16 2.71 5.35
N LEU A 91 4.36 3.17 4.37
CA LEU A 91 3.29 4.13 4.63
C LEU A 91 2.23 3.57 5.59
N VAL A 92 1.94 2.27 5.53
CA VAL A 92 1.05 1.62 6.49
C VAL A 92 1.64 1.62 7.90
N LEU A 93 2.91 1.24 8.07
CA LEU A 93 3.56 1.20 9.39
C LEU A 93 3.80 2.61 9.98
N ALA A 94 4.30 3.54 9.17
CA ALA A 94 4.65 4.90 9.60
C ALA A 94 3.41 5.72 9.97
N SER A 95 2.26 5.44 9.37
CA SER A 95 0.98 6.05 9.75
C SER A 95 0.35 5.40 10.98
N GLY A 96 0.95 4.31 11.50
CA GLY A 96 0.39 3.53 12.60
C GLY A 96 -0.90 2.80 12.22
N LEU A 97 -1.21 2.66 10.93
CA LEU A 97 -2.40 1.93 10.47
C LEU A 97 -2.33 0.43 10.78
N ASP A 98 -1.13 -0.08 11.06
CA ASP A 98 -0.88 -1.39 11.64
C ASP A 98 -1.28 -1.48 13.13
N LYS A 99 -1.29 -0.35 13.85
CA LYS A 99 -1.53 -0.26 15.31
C LYS A 99 -2.94 0.15 15.67
N VAL A 100 -3.62 0.94 14.83
CA VAL A 100 -5.04 1.27 15.01
C VAL A 100 -5.91 0.18 14.38
N GLY A 101 -6.03 -0.93 15.11
CA GLY A 101 -6.80 -2.13 14.79
C GLY A 101 -6.31 -3.30 15.65
N ASP A 102 -7.21 -4.18 16.12
CA ASP A 102 -6.89 -5.31 17.01
C ASP A 102 -6.03 -6.39 16.33
N TYR A 103 -4.75 -6.15 16.04
CA TYR A 103 -3.94 -7.09 15.23
C TYR A 103 -2.47 -7.21 15.62
N PHE A 104 -2.21 -7.53 16.89
CA PHE A 104 -0.97 -8.20 17.23
C PHE A 104 -1.09 -9.71 16.94
N TYR A 105 -0.19 -10.21 16.09
CA TYR A 105 0.12 -11.61 15.77
C TYR A 105 -0.70 -12.33 14.70
N SER A 106 -0.06 -12.53 13.54
CA SER A 106 0.28 -13.91 13.15
C SER A 106 1.44 -13.96 12.14
N TYR A 107 2.63 -14.32 12.63
CA TYR A 107 3.45 -15.28 11.88
C TYR A 107 2.77 -16.65 11.97
N PRO A 108 2.84 -17.52 10.95
CA PRO A 108 2.64 -17.37 9.52
C PRO A 108 1.24 -17.89 9.09
N GLY A 109 0.49 -17.11 8.30
CA GLY A 109 -0.69 -17.62 7.56
C GLY A 109 -2.07 -17.32 8.15
N ILE A 110 -2.38 -16.07 8.50
CA ILE A 110 -3.73 -15.72 8.99
C ILE A 110 -4.28 -14.47 8.29
N ASP A 111 -5.35 -14.69 7.52
CA ASP A 111 -6.34 -13.71 7.08
C ASP A 111 -6.87 -12.88 8.25
N ILE A 112 -7.12 -11.58 8.09
CA ILE A 112 -7.87 -10.84 9.13
C ILE A 112 -8.68 -9.65 8.61
N GLY A 113 -9.99 -9.80 8.83
CA GLY A 113 -11.15 -8.99 8.43
C GLY A 113 -11.51 -7.77 9.28
N PHE A 114 -11.97 -6.70 8.61
CA PHE A 114 -13.11 -5.77 8.91
C PHE A 114 -13.40 -5.04 10.26
N ASN A 115 -13.72 -3.72 10.11
CA ASN A 115 -14.69 -2.77 10.80
C ASN A 115 -14.45 -2.30 12.28
N LYS A 116 -14.74 -1.06 12.77
CA LYS A 116 -15.32 0.26 12.31
C LYS A 116 -15.14 1.40 13.40
N ILE A 117 -15.28 2.70 13.00
CA ILE A 117 -15.66 3.99 13.74
C ILE A 117 -14.52 4.87 14.35
N PHE A 118 -14.40 6.22 14.22
CA PHE A 118 -15.06 7.35 13.47
C PHE A 118 -14.29 8.71 13.64
N LEU A 119 -14.41 9.66 12.67
CA LEU A 119 -14.39 11.16 12.70
C LEU A 119 -13.63 11.74 11.46
N ARG A 120 -14.01 12.83 10.76
CA ARG A 120 -15.22 13.65 10.58
C ARG A 120 -15.00 14.47 9.29
N HIS A 121 -16.04 14.60 8.44
CA HIS A 121 -16.15 15.55 7.31
C HIS A 121 -15.16 15.44 6.14
N PHE A 122 -15.36 14.44 5.28
CA PHE A 122 -15.27 14.59 3.82
C PHE A 122 -16.13 13.48 3.18
N HIS A 123 -16.84 13.80 2.11
CA HIS A 123 -17.93 13.00 1.53
C HIS A 123 -17.63 11.49 1.40
N ALA A 124 -18.55 10.69 1.96
CA ALA A 124 -18.67 9.24 1.82
C ALA A 124 -18.59 8.86 0.34
N VAL A 125 -17.62 8.09 -0.14
CA VAL A 125 -17.62 6.60 -0.16
C VAL A 125 -16.20 6.02 0.08
N TRP A 126 -15.17 6.87 0.11
CA TRP A 126 -13.77 6.44 -0.11
C TRP A 126 -12.83 6.56 1.10
N SER A 127 -13.31 7.06 2.24
CA SER A 127 -12.45 7.35 3.41
C SER A 127 -11.99 6.12 4.20
N LYS A 128 -12.54 4.93 3.92
CA LYS A 128 -12.17 3.68 4.59
C LYS A 128 -11.04 2.91 3.90
N TYR A 129 -10.61 3.37 2.73
CA TYR A 129 -9.79 2.57 1.83
C TYR A 129 -8.57 3.36 1.36
N TYR A 130 -7.38 2.78 1.55
CA TYR A 130 -6.14 3.32 1.02
C TYR A 130 -5.72 2.49 -0.18
N VAL A 131 -5.82 3.16 -1.34
CA VAL A 131 -5.13 2.82 -2.57
C VAL A 131 -3.92 3.74 -2.63
N ILE A 132 -2.75 3.18 -2.96
CA ILE A 132 -1.56 3.93 -3.31
C ILE A 132 -1.42 3.90 -4.84
N MET A 133 -1.59 5.06 -5.48
CA MET A 133 -1.31 5.24 -6.92
C MET A 133 0.10 5.76 -7.13
N LEU A 134 0.89 5.07 -7.95
CA LEU A 134 2.26 5.44 -8.31
C LEU A 134 2.40 5.63 -9.83
N TYR A 135 2.76 6.84 -10.29
CA TYR A 135 3.26 7.08 -11.66
C TYR A 135 4.77 6.88 -11.74
#